data_AF-A0A6V7VIE0-F1
#
_entry.id   AF-A0A6V7VIE0-F1
#
_cell.length_a   1.000
_cell.length_b   1.000
_cell.length_c   1.000
_cell.angle_alpha   90.00
_cell.angle_beta   90.00
_cell.angle_gamma   90.00
#
_symmetry.space_group_name_H-M   'P 1'
#
loop_
_entity.id
_entity.type
_entity.pdbx_description
1 polymer ?
#
loop_
_entity_poly.entity_id
_entity_poly.type
_entity_poly.pdbx_seq_one_letter_code
_entity_poly.pdbx_strand_id
1 'polypeptide(L)'
;MKVEMFDFGCGNCEISDLNCAQCNHGALCNNELFFKSVIYCWEKDLNNPKPLSVKTECKSECFVLRDLNGEVKQGCGKCPNKDSKSDCKNCKKRYCNVASLVPKQCWTNNGNICKTSFETPCFVEKMSNNTGINY
;
A
#
# COMPACT_ATOMS: atom_id res chain seq x y z
N MET A 1 8.82 -8.80 -24.96
CA MET A 1 9.72 -8.29 -23.90
C MET A 1 9.46 -6.80 -23.76
N LYS A 2 9.11 -6.28 -22.57
CA LYS A 2 9.00 -4.83 -22.38
C LYS A 2 10.40 -4.28 -22.16
N VAL A 3 10.83 -3.32 -22.96
CA VAL A 3 12.07 -2.57 -22.78
C VAL A 3 11.74 -1.38 -21.88
N GLU A 4 12.44 -1.24 -20.75
CA GLU A 4 12.37 -0.02 -19.95
C GLU A 4 13.28 1.03 -20.59
N MET A 5 12.72 2.18 -20.96
CA MET A 5 13.48 3.35 -21.41
C MET A 5 13.58 4.35 -20.25
N PHE A 6 14.76 4.91 -20.06
CA PHE A 6 15.05 5.90 -19.03
C PHE A 6 15.34 7.25 -19.69
N ASP A 7 14.76 8.30 -19.13
CA ASP A 7 15.10 9.68 -19.46
C ASP A 7 15.95 10.26 -18.33
N PHE A 8 17.08 10.87 -18.67
CA PHE A 8 18.07 11.38 -17.72
C PHE A 8 18.18 12.90 -17.87
N GLY A 9 18.06 13.64 -16.76
CA GLY A 9 18.13 15.09 -16.78
C GLY A 9 18.67 15.70 -15.49
N CYS A 10 18.62 17.03 -15.41
CA CYS A 10 19.01 17.82 -14.26
C CYS A 10 17.76 18.45 -13.62
N GLY A 11 17.74 18.60 -12.29
CA GLY A 11 16.62 19.21 -11.55
C GLY A 11 16.05 18.29 -10.48
N ASN A 12 14.93 18.70 -9.88
CA ASN A 12 14.18 17.87 -8.93
C ASN A 12 13.17 16.99 -9.67
N CYS A 13 12.79 15.87 -9.04
CA CYS A 13 11.62 15.12 -9.47
C CYS A 13 10.37 16.01 -9.31
N GLU A 14 9.80 16.48 -10.42
CA GLU A 14 8.45 17.04 -10.42
C GLU A 14 7.43 15.90 -10.27
N ILE A 15 6.25 16.19 -9.71
CA ILE A 15 5.18 15.20 -9.56
C ILE A 15 4.81 14.71 -10.96
N SER A 16 5.26 13.51 -11.28
CA SER A 16 4.97 12.81 -12.52
C SER A 16 4.08 11.61 -12.21
N ASP A 17 3.20 11.26 -13.14
CA ASP A 17 2.48 9.97 -13.10
C ASP A 17 3.44 8.77 -13.26
N LEU A 18 4.72 9.03 -13.58
CA LEU A 18 5.80 8.06 -13.70
C LEU A 18 6.73 8.08 -12.48
N ASN A 19 7.37 6.93 -12.22
CA ASN A 19 8.41 6.84 -11.20
C ASN A 19 9.59 7.76 -11.53
N CYS A 20 9.97 8.62 -10.60
CA CYS A 20 11.17 9.43 -10.67
C CYS A 20 12.14 9.04 -9.53
N ALA A 21 13.45 9.14 -9.77
CA ALA A 21 14.46 8.90 -8.74
C ALA A 21 15.39 10.12 -8.67
N GLN A 22 15.55 10.70 -7.49
CA GLN A 22 16.44 11.86 -7.30
C GLN A 22 17.66 11.50 -6.48
N CYS A 23 18.85 11.72 -7.05
CA CYS A 23 20.12 11.62 -6.34
C CYS A 23 20.76 13.00 -6.17
N ASN A 24 21.29 13.27 -4.97
CA ASN A 24 21.91 14.57 -4.63
C ASN A 24 23.40 14.44 -4.27
N HIS A 25 23.99 13.24 -4.35
CA HIS A 25 25.37 12.99 -3.94
C HIS A 25 26.19 12.40 -5.08
N GLY A 26 27.34 13.02 -5.37
CA GLY A 26 28.28 12.60 -6.40
C GLY A 26 27.91 13.09 -7.81
N ALA A 27 28.91 13.15 -8.69
CA ALA A 27 28.69 13.42 -10.12
C ALA A 27 28.12 12.17 -10.80
N LEU A 28 27.26 12.37 -11.81
CA LEU A 28 26.69 11.29 -12.63
C LEU A 28 25.95 10.20 -11.82
N CYS A 29 25.33 10.59 -10.70
CA CYS A 29 24.61 9.67 -9.83
C CYS A 29 23.28 9.16 -10.42
N ASN A 30 22.74 9.84 -11.43
CA ASN A 30 21.46 9.57 -12.08
C ASN A 30 21.64 8.48 -13.16
N ASN A 31 21.88 7.24 -12.72
CA ASN A 31 22.04 6.09 -13.61
C ASN A 31 20.95 5.02 -13.35
N GLU A 32 20.84 4.05 -14.26
CA GLU A 32 19.83 2.99 -14.16
C GLU A 32 19.98 2.13 -12.89
N LEU A 33 21.21 1.87 -12.43
CA LEU A 33 21.44 1.07 -11.22
C LEU A 33 20.91 1.82 -10.00
N PHE A 34 21.15 3.13 -9.93
CA PHE A 34 20.58 3.99 -8.90
C PHE A 34 19.05 3.93 -8.96
N PHE A 35 18.45 4.21 -10.13
CA PHE A 35 17.00 4.12 -10.30
C PHE A 35 16.48 2.77 -9.81
N LYS A 36 17.11 1.66 -10.25
CA LYS A 36 16.78 0.27 -9.90
C LYS A 36 16.90 -0.05 -8.41
N SER A 37 17.73 0.69 -7.68
CA SER A 37 17.94 0.53 -6.24
C SER A 37 16.90 1.26 -5.39
N VAL A 38 16.27 2.31 -5.93
CA VAL A 38 15.27 3.11 -5.22
C VAL A 38 14.03 2.27 -4.88
N ILE A 39 13.56 2.40 -3.64
CA ILE A 39 12.32 1.80 -3.17
C ILE A 39 11.18 2.72 -3.58
N TYR A 40 10.24 2.17 -4.34
CA TYR A 40 8.97 2.81 -4.63
C TYR A 40 7.87 2.12 -3.84
N CYS A 41 6.97 2.87 -3.24
CA CYS A 41 5.83 2.31 -2.51
C CYS A 41 4.52 2.65 -3.23
N TRP A 42 3.50 1.82 -3.02
CA TRP A 42 2.14 2.25 -3.31
C TRP A 42 1.73 3.32 -2.30
N GLU A 43 1.10 4.39 -2.76
CA GLU A 43 0.38 5.32 -1.92
C GLU A 43 -1.13 5.12 -2.06
N LYS A 44 -1.87 5.39 -0.99
CA LYS A 44 -3.33 5.45 -1.03
C LYS A 44 -3.78 6.39 0.08
N ASP A 45 -4.10 7.62 -0.30
CA ASP A 45 -4.76 8.58 0.59
C ASP A 45 -6.28 8.34 0.59
N LEU A 46 -6.89 8.38 1.77
CA LEU A 46 -8.35 8.26 1.95
C LEU A 46 -9.09 9.54 1.59
N ASN A 47 -8.41 10.70 1.61
CA ASN A 47 -9.04 12.00 1.36
C ASN A 47 -9.15 12.35 -0.13
N ASN A 48 -8.62 11.51 -1.03
CA ASN A 48 -8.58 11.80 -2.46
C ASN A 48 -9.33 10.70 -3.25
N PRO A 49 -10.41 11.03 -4.01
CA PRO A 49 -11.24 10.06 -4.71
C PRO A 49 -10.57 9.38 -5.90
N LYS A 50 -9.39 9.86 -6.33
CA LYS A 50 -8.56 9.12 -7.27
C LYS A 50 -7.71 8.15 -6.45
N PRO A 51 -7.64 6.85 -6.81
CA PRO A 51 -6.55 6.03 -6.31
C PRO A 51 -5.27 6.77 -6.69
N LEU A 52 -4.56 7.32 -5.71
CA LEU A 52 -3.20 7.77 -5.91
C LEU A 52 -2.36 6.50 -6.10
N SER A 53 -2.53 5.81 -7.23
CA SER A 53 -1.53 4.85 -7.72
C SER A 53 -0.24 5.58 -8.17
N VAL A 54 0.04 6.72 -7.53
CA VAL A 54 1.27 7.47 -7.61
C VAL A 54 2.26 6.68 -6.78
N LYS A 55 3.39 6.43 -7.42
CA LYS A 55 4.49 5.67 -6.87
C LYS A 55 5.54 6.69 -6.50
N THR A 56 5.66 6.95 -5.21
CA THR A 56 6.65 7.88 -4.71
C THR A 56 7.95 7.14 -4.41
N GLU A 57 9.06 7.80 -4.67
CA GLU A 57 10.35 7.38 -4.14
C GLU A 57 10.31 7.44 -2.60
N CYS A 58 10.64 6.33 -1.97
CA CYS A 58 10.73 6.20 -0.53
C CYS A 58 12.17 5.87 -0.12
N LYS A 59 12.71 6.64 0.82
CA LYS A 59 14.12 6.53 1.23
C LYS A 59 14.46 5.31 2.07
N SER A 60 13.47 4.56 2.58
CA SER A 60 13.73 3.51 3.59
C SER A 60 12.90 2.23 3.42
N GLU A 61 11.59 2.31 3.59
CA GLU A 61 10.68 1.16 3.56
C GLU A 61 9.26 1.62 3.23
N CYS A 62 8.40 0.66 2.91
CA CYS A 62 6.98 0.87 2.70
C CYS A 62 6.19 0.34 3.89
N PHE A 63 4.97 0.86 4.09
CA PHE A 63 3.97 0.24 4.94
C PHE A 63 2.67 -0.05 4.19
N VAL A 64 1.97 -1.07 4.65
CA VAL A 64 0.55 -1.31 4.35
C VAL A 64 -0.17 -1.59 5.66
N LEU A 65 -1.28 -0.91 5.86
CA LEU A 65 -2.12 -0.97 7.05
C LEU A 65 -3.55 -1.27 6.63
N ARG A 66 -4.20 -2.19 7.34
CA ARG A 66 -5.66 -2.31 7.36
C ARG A 66 -6.16 -1.86 8.72
N ASP A 67 -7.02 -0.85 8.71
CA ASP A 67 -7.60 -0.32 9.95
C ASP A 67 -8.77 -1.18 10.45
N LEU A 68 -9.48 -0.66 11.45
CA LEU A 68 -10.60 -1.32 12.09
C LEU A 68 -11.87 -1.38 11.25
N ASN A 69 -11.97 -0.55 10.22
CA ASN A 69 -13.13 -0.49 9.33
C ASN A 69 -12.87 -1.29 8.04
N GLY A 70 -11.73 -2.01 7.98
CA GLY A 70 -11.31 -2.73 6.80
C GLY A 70 -10.63 -1.87 5.74
N GLU A 71 -10.40 -0.58 5.99
CA GLU A 71 -9.80 0.32 5.01
C GLU A 71 -8.29 0.07 4.90
N VAL A 72 -7.77 0.15 3.68
CA VAL A 72 -6.34 -0.06 3.39
C VAL A 72 -5.65 1.28 3.20
N LYS A 73 -4.57 1.50 3.95
CA LYS A 73 -3.64 2.61 3.80
C LYS A 73 -2.27 2.08 3.37
N GLN A 74 -1.63 2.76 2.44
CA GLN A 74 -0.33 2.40 1.89
C GLN A 74 0.53 3.66 1.77
N GLY A 75 1.83 3.55 2.03
CA GLY A 75 2.75 4.67 1.81
C GLY A 75 4.20 4.37 2.18
N CYS A 76 5.02 5.42 2.14
CA CYS A 76 6.41 5.39 2.60
C CYS A 76 6.51 5.35 4.13
N GLY A 77 7.57 4.73 4.64
CA GLY A 77 7.96 4.76 6.05
C GLY A 77 7.46 3.57 6.86
N LYS A 78 7.62 3.69 8.18
CA LYS A 78 7.24 2.67 9.14
C LYS A 78 5.74 2.64 9.34
N CYS A 79 5.22 1.50 9.80
CA CYS A 79 3.84 1.42 10.26
C CYS A 79 3.55 2.54 11.28
N PRO A 80 2.50 3.35 11.07
CA PRO A 80 2.08 4.32 12.09
C PRO A 80 1.67 3.57 13.37
N ASN A 81 1.82 4.20 14.53
CA ASN A 81 1.73 3.57 15.84
C ASN A 81 0.55 2.60 15.96
N LYS A 82 0.89 1.38 16.40
CA LYS A 82 0.03 0.19 16.41
C LYS A 82 -1.08 0.35 17.44
N ASP A 83 -2.25 0.84 17.02
CA ASP A 83 -3.46 0.38 17.67
C ASP A 83 -3.49 -1.14 17.50
N SER A 84 -3.54 -1.87 18.62
CA SER A 84 -3.45 -3.34 18.70
C SER A 84 -4.47 -4.09 17.83
N LYS A 85 -5.44 -3.36 17.29
CA LYS A 85 -6.52 -3.88 16.48
C LYS A 85 -6.30 -3.70 14.96
N SER A 86 -5.39 -2.82 14.55
CA SER A 86 -5.01 -2.63 13.13
C SER A 86 -3.94 -3.64 12.71
N ASP A 87 -4.03 -4.13 11.47
CA ASP A 87 -2.98 -4.98 10.89
C ASP A 87 -2.06 -4.12 10.05
N CYS A 88 -0.79 -4.00 10.45
CA CYS A 88 0.19 -3.25 9.69
C CYS A 88 1.48 -4.04 9.47
N LYS A 89 2.01 -3.96 8.24
CA LYS A 89 3.28 -4.58 7.87
C LYS A 89 4.16 -3.60 7.12
N ASN A 90 5.46 -3.72 7.38
CA ASN A 90 6.51 -3.05 6.65
C ASN A 90 7.20 -3.99 5.66
N CYS A 91 7.78 -3.42 4.60
CA CYS A 91 8.57 -4.14 3.61
C CYS A 91 9.55 -3.21 2.87
N LYS A 92 10.59 -3.78 2.25
CA LYS A 92 11.73 -3.01 1.68
C LYS A 92 12.00 -3.27 0.20
N LYS A 93 11.02 -3.83 -0.51
CA LYS A 93 11.13 -4.06 -1.97
C LYS A 93 10.23 -3.06 -2.70
N ARG A 94 10.54 -2.81 -3.97
CA ARG A 94 9.69 -1.99 -4.83
C ARG A 94 8.26 -2.54 -4.86
N TYR A 95 7.29 -1.67 -4.64
CA TYR A 95 5.85 -1.94 -4.65
C TYR A 95 5.42 -3.07 -3.71
N CYS A 96 6.19 -3.32 -2.65
CA CYS A 96 6.00 -4.49 -1.79
C CYS A 96 4.76 -4.39 -0.89
N ASN A 97 4.28 -3.18 -0.64
CA ASN A 97 3.21 -2.90 0.31
C ASN A 97 1.83 -3.12 -0.30
N VAL A 98 1.61 -4.25 -0.96
CA VAL A 98 0.31 -4.61 -1.55
C VAL A 98 -0.74 -4.89 -0.48
N ALA A 99 -2.01 -4.59 -0.79
CA ALA A 99 -3.14 -4.74 0.15
C ALA A 99 -3.33 -6.17 0.69
N SER A 100 -2.91 -7.18 -0.06
CA SER A 100 -3.00 -8.60 0.32
C SER A 100 -1.97 -9.02 1.38
N LEU A 101 -0.98 -8.17 1.69
CA LEU A 101 0.04 -8.47 2.69
C LEU A 101 -0.55 -8.46 4.11
N VAL A 102 -1.63 -7.71 4.34
CA VAL A 102 -2.39 -7.66 5.59
C VAL A 102 -3.67 -8.50 5.48
N PRO A 103 -4.11 -9.17 6.56
CA PRO A 103 -5.31 -10.02 6.53
C PRO A 103 -6.54 -9.27 6.01
N LYS A 104 -7.42 -9.97 5.32
CA LYS A 104 -8.77 -9.47 5.02
C LYS A 104 -9.62 -9.59 6.28
N GLN A 105 -10.54 -8.65 6.45
CA GLN A 105 -11.49 -8.61 7.55
C GLN A 105 -12.89 -8.95 7.04
N CYS A 106 -13.64 -9.77 7.79
CA CYS A 106 -15.04 -10.08 7.51
C CYS A 106 -15.89 -9.84 8.77
N TRP A 107 -17.15 -9.48 8.57
CA TRP A 107 -18.12 -9.37 9.65
C TRP A 107 -18.51 -10.75 10.20
N THR A 108 -18.80 -10.79 11.49
CA THR A 108 -19.43 -11.92 12.17
C THR A 108 -20.78 -11.50 12.72
N ASN A 109 -21.64 -12.47 13.05
CA ASN A 109 -23.01 -12.21 13.53
C ASN A 109 -23.10 -11.33 14.78
N ASN A 110 -22.02 -11.21 15.56
CA ASN A 110 -22.01 -10.40 16.78
C ASN A 110 -21.49 -8.97 16.55
N GLY A 111 -21.37 -8.53 15.28
CA GLY A 111 -20.75 -7.25 14.94
C GLY A 111 -19.23 -7.22 15.14
N ASN A 112 -18.62 -8.37 15.48
CA ASN A 112 -17.17 -8.50 15.59
C ASN A 112 -16.54 -8.74 14.21
N ILE A 113 -15.24 -8.48 14.12
CA ILE A 113 -14.43 -8.71 12.92
C ILE A 113 -13.62 -10.00 13.08
N CYS A 114 -13.68 -10.90 12.09
CA CYS A 114 -12.73 -12.00 11.95
C CYS A 114 -11.69 -11.70 10.86
N LYS A 115 -10.48 -12.25 11.01
CA LYS A 115 -9.36 -12.06 10.08
C LYS A 115 -9.14 -13.33 9.26
N THR A 116 -8.89 -13.18 7.97
CA THR A 116 -8.67 -14.29 7.04
C THR A 116 -7.64 -13.94 5.97
N SER A 117 -7.18 -14.93 5.19
CA SER A 117 -6.36 -14.69 4.01
C SER A 117 -7.12 -13.89 2.95
N PHE A 118 -6.40 -13.15 2.13
CA PHE A 118 -6.98 -12.21 1.15
C PHE A 118 -7.98 -12.89 0.19
N GLU A 119 -7.65 -14.08 -0.30
CA GLU A 119 -8.46 -14.87 -1.25
C GLU A 119 -9.70 -15.50 -0.62
N THR A 120 -9.77 -15.64 0.71
CA THR A 120 -10.89 -16.33 1.37
C THR A 120 -12.13 -15.46 1.35
N PRO A 121 -13.25 -15.85 0.72
CA PRO A 121 -14.45 -15.01 0.63
C PRO A 121 -15.04 -14.72 2.02
N CYS A 122 -15.66 -13.55 2.16
CA CYS A 122 -16.62 -13.32 3.24
C CYS A 122 -17.99 -13.81 2.74
N PHE A 123 -18.84 -14.31 3.62
CA PHE A 123 -20.19 -14.75 3.27
C PHE A 123 -21.22 -14.05 4.15
N VAL A 124 -22.44 -13.94 3.62
CA VAL A 124 -23.65 -13.56 4.35
C VAL A 124 -24.75 -14.48 3.84
N GLU A 125 -25.45 -15.15 4.75
CA GLU A 125 -26.56 -16.05 4.42
C GLU A 125 -27.79 -15.71 5.26
N LYS A 126 -28.98 -16.03 4.73
CA LYS A 126 -30.23 -15.86 5.47
C LYS A 126 -30.33 -16.95 6.53
N MET A 127 -30.48 -16.58 7.80
CA MET A 127 -30.70 -17.56 8.88
C MET A 127 -32.11 -18.15 8.81
N SER A 128 -32.21 -19.46 9.06
CA SER A 128 -33.48 -20.21 9.06
C SER A 128 -34.48 -19.75 10.13
N ASN A 129 -34.02 -19.03 11.16
CA ASN A 129 -34.83 -18.57 12.29
C ASN A 129 -35.14 -17.06 12.30
N ASN A 130 -34.91 -16.32 11.20
CA ASN A 130 -35.16 -14.86 11.11
C ASN A 130 -34.50 -13.99 12.21
N THR A 131 -33.55 -14.50 13.00
CA THR A 131 -32.88 -13.71 14.07
C THR A 131 -31.66 -12.94 13.56
N GLY A 132 -31.77 -12.29 12.40
CA GLY A 132 -30.69 -11.47 11.82
C GLY A 132 -30.69 -10.05 12.36
N ILE A 133 -29.50 -9.50 12.62
CA ILE A 133 -29.32 -8.10 13.00
C ILE A 133 -29.68 -7.18 11.82
N ASN A 134 -30.43 -6.11 12.08
CA ASN A 134 -30.59 -4.98 11.17
C ASN A 134 -29.33 -4.11 11.26
N TYR A 135 -28.64 -3.89 10.14
CA TYR A 135 -27.56 -2.91 10.01
C TYR A 135 -28.12 -1.50 9.87
#